data_AF-A0AAD9H5R6-F1
#
_entry.id   AF-A0AAD9H5R6-F1
#
_cell.length_a   1.000
_cell.length_b   1.000
_cell.length_c   1.000
_cell.angle_alpha   90.00
_cell.angle_beta   90.00
_cell.angle_gamma   90.00
#
_symmetry.space_group_name_H-M   'P 1'
#
loop_
_entity.id
_entity.type
_entity.pdbx_description
1 polymer ?
#
loop_
_entity_poly.entity_id
_entity_poly.type
_entity_poly.pdbx_seq_one_letter_code
_entity_poly.pdbx_strand_id
1 'polypeptide(L)'
;MEFSNDGSSIFHRFQAAFVHDGQGKLLYCTGPQKRRVQEHWELIDRHLPSRPQMSSSESQKVGSADLQEALRGSRLYEIRRPGSAPTGLILDATARSSNTTSTQFEEFFAQLLLDQADFAIRDPGLVMKSPSGASLAVTDQIVDLFDSFLRYQGKDDRWEVGGKAYFAERVRHFTSQNAVIELCLPAFPCKSSNTNKVLGKAPDRGERLALERLHGFVEAIEKMYQPGAKLWIISDGHVFSDCIGVDDADVDVYGEQLKEMNHAVGVSRGNTGRVGFRSLVDLFELDKANSRHKLSALQAQLNIPDIEHHVGTRLTAEAELCRQILMAGCQPQESAVRAEIKSQNAAILALYRGFSRFMLEDLELHPDTQQLTRSQRKKLSSKVAFEMIMRNQSYSNLVELLLPNHVRLSIHA
;
A
#
# COMPACT_ATOMS: atom_id res chain seq x y z
N MET A 1 -1.50 10.56 -9.34
CA MET A 1 -2.70 10.70 -10.19
C MET A 1 -3.76 11.42 -9.36
N GLU A 2 -4.21 12.60 -9.78
CA GLU A 2 -5.26 13.36 -9.07
C GLU A 2 -6.56 13.27 -9.88
N PHE A 3 -7.38 12.27 -9.55
CA PHE A 3 -8.84 12.33 -9.73
C PHE A 3 -9.46 12.19 -8.33
N SER A 4 -10.73 12.56 -8.17
CA SER A 4 -11.38 12.55 -6.86
C SER A 4 -11.37 11.14 -6.26
N ASN A 5 -10.54 10.93 -5.24
CA ASN A 5 -10.50 9.72 -4.41
C ASN A 5 -11.50 9.92 -3.27
N ASP A 6 -12.76 10.12 -3.63
CA ASP A 6 -13.86 10.30 -2.68
C ASP A 6 -14.42 8.93 -2.29
N GLY A 7 -14.79 8.77 -1.03
CA GLY A 7 -15.31 7.51 -0.54
C GLY A 7 -15.70 7.55 0.93
N SER A 8 -16.17 6.41 1.41
CA SER A 8 -16.56 6.20 2.82
C SER A 8 -15.89 4.97 3.44
N SER A 9 -14.91 4.36 2.76
CA SER A 9 -14.13 3.26 3.29
C SER A 9 -13.21 3.74 4.44
N ILE A 10 -12.57 2.81 5.15
CA ILE A 10 -11.68 3.13 6.28
C ILE A 10 -10.57 4.11 5.85
N PHE A 11 -10.02 3.94 4.65
CA PHE A 11 -9.06 4.89 4.07
C PHE A 11 -9.58 6.33 4.04
N HIS A 12 -10.81 6.54 3.56
CA HIS A 12 -11.37 7.90 3.42
C HIS A 12 -11.77 8.50 4.76
N ARG A 13 -12.03 7.65 5.75
CA ARG A 13 -12.33 8.04 7.13
C ARG A 13 -11.07 8.22 7.97
N PHE A 14 -9.90 7.81 7.49
CA PHE A 14 -8.63 7.97 8.18
C PHE A 14 -8.30 9.45 8.35
N GLN A 15 -8.19 9.90 9.59
CA GLN A 15 -7.87 11.28 9.92
C GLN A 15 -6.39 11.44 10.22
N ALA A 16 -5.85 10.57 11.06
CA ALA A 16 -4.46 10.63 11.46
C ALA A 16 -3.99 9.32 12.09
N ALA A 17 -2.68 9.11 12.06
CA ALA A 17 -1.99 8.18 12.93
C ALA A 17 -0.87 8.90 13.69
N PHE A 18 -0.52 8.39 14.86
CA PHE A 18 0.43 9.03 15.74
C PHE A 18 1.21 8.04 16.60
N VAL A 19 2.34 8.52 17.11
CA VAL A 19 3.20 7.83 18.09
C VAL A 19 3.41 8.76 19.27
N HIS A 20 3.33 8.24 20.50
CA HIS A 20 3.60 9.00 21.72
C HIS A 20 4.52 8.23 22.67
N ASP A 21 5.07 8.91 23.67
CA ASP A 21 6.05 8.33 24.61
C ASP A 21 5.42 7.48 25.73
N GLY A 22 4.11 7.30 25.71
CA GLY A 22 3.36 6.62 26.78
C GLY A 22 3.20 7.42 28.08
N GLN A 23 3.77 8.63 28.18
CA GLN A 23 3.67 9.58 29.31
C GLN A 23 2.85 10.84 28.97
N GLY A 24 2.41 10.97 27.71
CA GLY A 24 1.52 12.03 27.24
C GLY A 24 2.15 12.98 26.24
N LYS A 25 3.41 12.76 25.82
CA LYS A 25 4.05 13.57 24.77
C LYS A 25 3.85 12.95 23.39
N LEU A 26 3.29 13.73 22.47
CA LEU A 26 3.24 13.38 21.06
C LEU A 26 4.65 13.37 20.46
N LEU A 27 5.08 12.24 19.92
CA LEU A 27 6.38 12.08 19.27
C LEU A 27 6.29 12.28 17.76
N TYR A 28 5.24 11.78 17.14
CA TYR A 28 5.04 11.86 15.70
C TYR A 28 3.55 11.82 15.36
N CYS A 29 3.16 12.52 14.29
CA CYS A 29 1.81 12.47 13.76
C CYS A 29 1.83 12.63 12.23
N THR A 30 1.02 11.82 11.54
CA THR A 30 0.82 11.87 10.10
C THR A 30 -0.66 11.70 9.75
N GLY A 31 -0.98 11.91 8.48
CA GLY A 31 -2.33 11.82 7.93
C GLY A 31 -3.00 13.18 7.66
N PRO A 32 -4.18 13.16 7.03
CA PRO A 32 -4.86 14.37 6.54
C PRO A 32 -5.13 15.44 7.60
N GLN A 33 -5.45 15.02 8.83
CA GLN A 33 -5.81 15.90 9.95
C GLN A 33 -4.68 16.06 10.97
N LYS A 34 -3.41 15.79 10.59
CA LYS A 34 -2.27 15.82 11.52
C LYS A 34 -2.15 17.14 12.31
N ARG A 35 -2.43 18.29 11.69
CA ARG A 35 -2.38 19.60 12.36
C ARG A 35 -3.42 19.70 13.47
N ARG A 36 -4.65 19.30 13.19
CA ARG A 36 -5.74 19.30 14.16
C ARG A 36 -5.43 18.38 15.35
N VAL A 37 -4.82 17.22 15.10
CA VAL A 37 -4.35 16.30 16.14
C VAL A 37 -3.25 16.92 16.99
N GLN A 38 -2.26 17.58 16.37
CA GLN A 38 -1.19 18.27 17.08
C GLN A 38 -1.72 19.42 17.96
N GLU A 39 -2.65 20.22 17.43
CA GLU A 39 -3.27 21.35 18.16
C GLU A 39 -4.11 20.89 19.35
N HIS A 40 -4.82 19.77 19.24
CA HIS A 40 -5.73 19.26 20.27
C HIS A 40 -5.17 18.03 21.00
N TRP A 41 -3.86 17.82 20.97
CA TRP A 41 -3.23 16.62 21.52
C TRP A 41 -3.54 16.42 23.01
N GLU A 42 -3.59 17.49 23.81
CA GLU A 42 -3.93 17.41 25.23
C GLU A 42 -5.33 16.83 25.49
N LEU A 43 -6.28 17.03 24.57
CA LEU A 43 -7.62 16.45 24.65
C LEU A 43 -7.60 14.97 24.24
N ILE A 44 -6.86 14.64 23.18
CA ILE A 44 -6.69 13.26 22.69
C ILE A 44 -6.02 12.40 23.75
N ASP A 45 -4.94 12.89 24.34
CA ASP A 45 -4.17 12.22 25.38
C ASP A 45 -5.07 11.83 26.56
N ARG A 46 -6.00 12.70 26.99
CA ARG A 46 -7.01 12.38 28.03
C ARG A 46 -7.91 11.18 27.73
N HIS A 47 -8.12 10.89 26.46
CA HIS A 47 -8.98 9.81 25.99
C HIS A 47 -8.18 8.57 25.54
N LEU A 48 -6.85 8.57 25.67
CA LEU A 48 -6.04 7.40 25.35
C LEU A 48 -6.51 6.20 26.20
N PRO A 49 -6.87 5.07 25.56
CA PRO A 49 -7.30 3.85 26.24
C PRO A 49 -6.33 3.35 27.33
N SER A 50 -5.05 3.73 27.24
CA SER A 50 -4.04 3.38 28.24
C SER A 50 -4.07 4.22 29.53
N ARG A 51 -4.77 5.36 29.59
CA ARG A 51 -4.82 6.24 30.80
C ARG A 51 -5.54 5.66 32.04
N PRO A 52 -6.57 4.79 31.97
CA PRO A 52 -7.30 4.39 33.19
C PRO A 52 -6.81 3.14 33.94
N GLN A 53 -5.76 2.41 33.52
CA GLN A 53 -5.38 1.16 34.18
C GLN A 53 -3.90 1.06 34.58
N MET A 54 -3.65 1.31 35.87
CA MET A 54 -2.47 0.91 36.65
C MET A 54 -2.35 -0.63 36.84
N SER A 55 -2.88 -1.46 35.95
CA SER A 55 -2.74 -2.92 36.07
C SER A 55 -1.69 -3.44 35.08
N SER A 56 -0.58 -3.88 35.65
CA SER A 56 0.53 -4.58 35.02
C SER A 56 0.11 -5.92 34.41
N SER A 57 -0.38 -5.94 33.16
CA SER A 57 -0.29 -7.14 32.33
C SER A 57 0.63 -6.86 31.15
N GLU A 58 1.68 -7.68 31.00
CA GLU A 58 2.70 -7.60 29.95
C GLU A 58 2.17 -8.05 28.56
N SER A 59 0.87 -7.89 28.30
CA SER A 59 0.20 -8.31 27.08
C SER A 59 -0.08 -7.11 26.17
N GLN A 60 0.11 -7.30 24.86
CA GLN A 60 -0.35 -6.35 23.82
C GLN A 60 -1.84 -6.07 24.03
N LYS A 61 -2.19 -4.79 24.25
CA LYS A 61 -3.56 -4.37 24.49
C LYS A 61 -3.94 -3.30 23.49
N VAL A 62 -5.03 -3.54 22.76
CA VAL A 62 -5.66 -2.55 21.90
C VAL A 62 -6.91 -2.04 22.59
N GLY A 63 -7.08 -0.73 22.56
CA GLY A 63 -8.25 -0.06 23.09
C GLY A 63 -8.81 0.93 22.09
N SER A 64 -10.08 1.30 22.28
CA SER A 64 -10.73 2.36 21.51
C SER A 64 -11.51 3.31 22.41
N ALA A 65 -11.62 4.58 22.02
CA ALA A 65 -12.41 5.59 22.71
C ALA A 65 -13.03 6.58 21.71
N ASP A 66 -14.23 7.06 22.00
CA ASP A 66 -14.83 8.16 21.24
C ASP A 66 -14.27 9.49 21.73
N LEU A 67 -13.85 10.34 20.78
CA LEU A 67 -13.34 11.66 21.08
C LEU A 67 -14.49 12.66 21.26
N GLN A 68 -14.29 13.61 22.17
CA GLN A 68 -15.27 14.63 22.52
C GLN A 68 -14.86 16.02 22.00
N GLU A 69 -15.71 17.01 22.23
CA GLU A 69 -15.44 18.43 21.97
C GLU A 69 -14.97 18.71 20.53
N ALA A 70 -13.77 19.30 20.37
CA ALA A 70 -13.18 19.70 19.11
C ALA A 70 -12.89 18.52 18.16
N LEU A 71 -13.00 17.27 18.61
CA LEU A 71 -12.83 16.05 17.81
C LEU A 71 -14.07 15.15 17.85
N ARG A 72 -15.22 15.68 18.28
CA ARG A 72 -16.50 14.97 18.31
C ARG A 72 -16.77 14.28 16.98
N GLY A 73 -17.18 13.01 17.08
CA GLY A 73 -17.48 12.19 15.91
C GLY A 73 -16.25 11.49 15.33
N SER A 74 -15.13 11.49 16.03
CA SER A 74 -13.95 10.69 15.69
C SER A 74 -13.75 9.58 16.72
N ARG A 75 -13.29 8.42 16.28
CA ARG A 75 -12.97 7.28 17.11
C ARG A 75 -11.46 7.06 17.12
N LEU A 76 -10.90 6.98 18.32
CA LEU A 76 -9.49 6.75 18.59
C LEU A 76 -9.26 5.27 18.85
N TYR A 77 -8.18 4.73 18.30
CA TYR A 77 -7.64 3.40 18.58
C TYR A 77 -6.18 3.55 19.02
N GLU A 78 -5.75 2.76 20.01
CA GLU A 78 -4.36 2.77 20.52
C GLU A 78 -3.89 1.33 20.74
N ILE A 79 -2.65 1.05 20.33
CA ILE A 79 -1.92 -0.16 20.69
C ILE A 79 -0.68 0.17 21.50
N ARG A 80 -0.48 -0.62 22.57
CA ARG A 80 0.77 -0.63 23.33
C ARG A 80 1.46 -1.98 23.16
N ARG A 81 2.72 -1.94 22.72
CA ARG A 81 3.60 -3.10 22.65
C ARG A 81 4.71 -3.00 23.69
N PRO A 82 5.10 -4.10 24.34
CA PRO A 82 6.28 -4.12 25.19
C PRO A 82 7.52 -3.62 24.43
N GLY A 83 8.28 -2.71 25.02
CA GLY A 83 9.54 -2.21 24.45
C GLY A 83 9.42 -1.28 23.24
N SER A 84 8.21 -0.83 22.87
CA SER A 84 8.00 0.13 21.77
C SER A 84 7.10 1.30 22.19
N ALA A 85 7.25 2.43 21.51
CA ALA A 85 6.38 3.59 21.71
C ALA A 85 4.93 3.23 21.33
N PRO A 86 3.93 3.55 22.17
CA PRO A 86 2.53 3.36 21.82
C PRO A 86 2.16 4.10 20.53
N THR A 87 1.30 3.46 19.74
CA THR A 87 0.87 3.93 18.44
C THR A 87 -0.64 4.05 18.44
N GLY A 88 -1.16 5.12 17.85
CA GLY A 88 -2.59 5.38 17.76
C GLY A 88 -3.06 5.78 16.37
N LEU A 89 -4.35 5.63 16.17
CA LEU A 89 -5.07 5.83 14.92
C LEU A 89 -6.38 6.56 15.21
N ILE A 90 -6.75 7.54 14.40
CA ILE A 90 -8.02 8.26 14.50
C ILE A 90 -8.80 8.10 13.19
N LEU A 91 -10.05 7.64 13.33
CA LEU A 91 -10.99 7.47 12.23
C LEU A 91 -12.19 8.40 12.44
N ASP A 92 -12.74 8.96 11.37
CA ASP A 92 -14.03 9.64 11.37
C ASP A 92 -15.15 8.61 11.57
N ALA A 93 -15.93 8.75 12.64
CA ALA A 93 -17.07 7.89 12.97
C ALA A 93 -18.41 8.48 12.50
N THR A 94 -18.47 9.73 12.04
CA THR A 94 -19.69 10.38 11.56
C THR A 94 -20.07 9.99 10.14
N ALA A 95 -19.07 9.71 9.30
CA ALA A 95 -19.25 9.34 7.89
C ALA A 95 -19.74 7.89 7.67
N ARG A 96 -20.34 7.25 8.69
CA ARG A 96 -20.93 5.91 8.61
C ARG A 96 -22.23 5.95 7.81
N SER A 97 -22.13 5.83 6.48
CA SER A 97 -23.29 5.64 5.59
C SER A 97 -23.91 4.25 5.76
N SER A 98 -25.12 4.03 5.26
CA SER A 98 -25.79 2.72 5.26
C SER A 98 -25.02 1.61 4.53
N ASN A 99 -24.04 1.98 3.70
CA ASN A 99 -23.16 1.06 2.98
C ASN A 99 -21.78 0.89 3.67
N THR A 100 -21.60 1.39 4.88
CA THR A 100 -20.34 1.23 5.61
C THR A 100 -20.19 -0.16 6.21
N THR A 101 -18.94 -0.61 6.25
CA THR A 101 -18.52 -1.87 6.84
C THR A 101 -18.95 -1.98 8.30
N SER A 102 -19.15 -3.22 8.77
CA SER A 102 -19.58 -3.49 10.15
C SER A 102 -18.61 -2.88 11.18
N THR A 103 -19.08 -2.61 12.40
CA THR A 103 -18.20 -2.18 13.51
C THR A 103 -17.07 -3.20 13.75
N GLN A 104 -17.36 -4.49 13.55
CA GLN A 104 -16.39 -5.57 13.70
C GLN A 104 -15.28 -5.47 12.64
N PHE A 105 -15.63 -5.18 11.39
CA PHE A 105 -14.65 -4.94 10.33
C PHE A 105 -13.79 -3.70 10.62
N GLU A 106 -14.39 -2.60 11.09
CA GLU A 106 -13.64 -1.40 11.46
C GLU A 106 -12.63 -1.68 12.58
N GLU A 107 -13.03 -2.38 13.63
CA GLU A 107 -12.15 -2.77 14.72
C GLU A 107 -11.02 -3.69 14.25
N PHE A 108 -11.35 -4.68 13.39
CA PHE A 108 -10.35 -5.55 12.76
C PHE A 108 -9.36 -4.77 11.89
N PHE A 109 -9.85 -3.87 11.05
CA PHE A 109 -9.00 -3.11 10.13
C PHE A 109 -8.15 -2.08 10.89
N ALA A 110 -8.70 -1.45 11.94
CA ALA A 110 -7.93 -0.59 12.83
C ALA A 110 -6.83 -1.37 13.54
N GLN A 111 -7.11 -2.59 14.03
CA GLN A 111 -6.11 -3.49 14.60
C GLN A 111 -5.02 -3.82 13.60
N LEU A 112 -5.40 -4.21 12.38
CA LEU A 112 -4.48 -4.50 11.29
C LEU A 112 -3.55 -3.32 11.01
N LEU A 113 -4.09 -2.10 10.87
CA LEU A 113 -3.28 -0.90 10.66
C LEU A 113 -2.33 -0.65 11.82
N LEU A 114 -2.81 -0.78 13.06
CA LEU A 114 -1.97 -0.61 14.23
C LEU A 114 -0.82 -1.63 14.25
N ASP A 115 -1.07 -2.87 13.82
CA ASP A 115 -0.10 -3.97 13.75
C ASP A 115 0.92 -3.85 12.62
N GLN A 116 0.46 -3.45 11.43
CA GLN A 116 1.26 -3.53 10.22
C GLN A 116 1.80 -2.17 9.75
N ALA A 117 1.22 -1.05 10.20
CA ALA A 117 1.68 0.25 9.76
C ALA A 117 3.06 0.58 10.29
N ASP A 118 3.96 0.93 9.37
CA ASP A 118 5.31 1.35 9.67
C ASP A 118 5.51 2.83 9.32
N PHE A 119 5.49 3.66 10.36
CA PHE A 119 5.74 5.09 10.25
C PHE A 119 7.20 5.45 9.99
N ALA A 120 8.12 4.47 9.92
CA ALA A 120 9.54 4.71 9.74
C ALA A 120 10.12 5.69 10.79
N ILE A 121 9.65 5.59 12.04
CA ILE A 121 10.19 6.34 13.18
C ILE A 121 11.19 5.44 13.89
N ARG A 122 12.48 5.67 13.63
CA ARG A 122 13.58 4.87 14.20
C ARG A 122 14.23 5.58 15.38
N ASP A 123 14.32 6.91 15.34
CA ASP A 123 14.75 7.73 16.47
C ASP A 123 13.81 8.94 16.64
N PRO A 124 12.81 8.85 17.54
CA PRO A 124 11.88 9.95 17.80
C PRO A 124 12.56 11.25 18.23
N GLY A 125 13.71 11.17 18.91
CA GLY A 125 14.45 12.34 19.39
C GLY A 125 15.12 13.11 18.26
N LEU A 126 15.51 12.43 17.18
CA LEU A 126 16.05 13.06 15.97
C LEU A 126 14.95 13.58 15.05
N VAL A 127 13.83 12.86 14.91
CA VAL A 127 12.68 13.32 14.10
C VAL A 127 12.17 14.70 14.52
N MET A 128 12.16 14.98 15.83
CA MET A 128 11.67 16.25 16.36
C MET A 128 12.66 17.42 16.19
N LYS A 129 13.90 17.18 15.76
CA LYS A 129 14.92 18.22 15.56
C LYS A 129 14.92 18.72 14.12
N SER A 130 15.38 19.96 13.93
CA SER A 130 15.64 20.48 12.59
C SER A 130 16.72 19.65 11.89
N PRO A 131 16.57 19.35 10.59
CA PRO A 131 17.55 18.54 9.85
C PRO A 131 18.90 19.25 9.80
N SER A 132 19.98 18.48 9.96
CA SER A 132 21.34 19.00 9.83
C SER A 132 21.66 19.33 8.37
N GLY A 133 22.61 20.25 8.14
CA GLY A 133 23.07 20.59 6.78
C GLY A 133 23.62 19.37 6.02
N ALA A 134 24.27 18.44 6.72
CA ALA A 134 24.74 17.19 6.15
C ALA A 134 23.57 16.28 5.69
N SER A 135 22.52 16.16 6.49
CA SER A 135 21.31 15.40 6.10
C SER A 135 20.64 15.98 4.87
N LEU A 136 20.59 17.31 4.74
CA LEU A 136 20.00 17.97 3.57
C LEU A 136 20.84 17.70 2.32
N ALA A 137 22.16 17.86 2.40
CA ALA A 137 23.05 17.59 1.28
C ALA A 137 23.00 16.14 0.78
N VAL A 138 22.84 15.17 1.69
CA VAL A 138 22.65 13.76 1.31
C VAL A 138 21.28 13.53 0.68
N THR A 139 20.22 14.18 1.19
CA THR A 139 18.89 14.11 0.59
C THR A 139 18.94 14.57 -0.87
N ASP A 140 19.57 15.71 -1.14
CA ASP A 140 19.66 16.27 -2.48
C ASP A 140 20.43 15.34 -3.44
N GLN A 141 21.54 14.75 -2.99
CA GLN A 141 22.29 13.76 -3.78
C GLN A 141 21.45 12.53 -4.15
N ILE A 142 20.61 12.05 -3.24
CA ILE A 142 19.73 10.90 -3.49
C ILE A 142 18.59 11.27 -4.44
N VAL A 143 18.05 12.49 -4.32
CA VAL A 143 17.04 13.03 -5.25
C VAL A 143 17.62 13.08 -6.67
N ASP A 144 18.83 13.62 -6.82
CA ASP A 144 19.51 13.72 -8.12
C ASP A 144 19.88 12.34 -8.70
N LEU A 145 20.27 11.39 -7.83
CA LEU A 145 20.50 10.00 -8.22
C LEU A 145 19.21 9.36 -8.75
N PHE A 146 18.08 9.54 -8.06
CA PHE A 146 16.80 9.00 -8.52
C PHE A 146 16.43 9.57 -9.89
N ASP A 147 16.53 10.89 -10.04
CA ASP A 147 16.20 11.62 -11.25
C ASP A 147 17.04 11.15 -12.47
N SER A 148 18.35 10.99 -12.27
CA SER A 148 19.28 10.60 -13.34
C SER A 148 19.35 9.10 -13.62
N PHE A 149 19.03 8.25 -12.64
CA PHE A 149 19.27 6.80 -12.74
C PHE A 149 17.99 5.97 -12.84
N LEU A 150 16.94 6.29 -12.08
CA LEU A 150 15.79 5.39 -11.95
C LEU A 150 14.49 5.98 -12.50
N ARG A 151 14.33 7.30 -12.48
CA ARG A 151 13.11 7.97 -12.92
C ARG A 151 12.90 7.81 -14.41
N TYR A 152 11.68 7.42 -14.79
CA TYR A 152 11.21 7.52 -16.15
C TYR A 152 10.70 8.95 -16.42
N GLN A 153 11.21 9.60 -17.47
CA GLN A 153 10.85 10.97 -17.83
C GLN A 153 9.67 10.95 -18.81
N GLY A 154 8.46 11.12 -18.26
CA GLY A 154 7.23 11.15 -19.04
C GLY A 154 6.95 12.54 -19.60
N LYS A 155 6.23 12.63 -20.72
CA LYS A 155 5.88 13.91 -21.36
C LYS A 155 5.12 14.86 -20.42
N ASP A 156 4.24 14.30 -19.59
CA ASP A 156 3.36 15.03 -18.68
C ASP A 156 3.67 14.72 -17.21
N ASP A 157 4.91 14.32 -16.91
CA ASP A 157 5.32 14.05 -15.53
C ASP A 157 5.30 15.34 -14.68
N ARG A 158 5.04 15.18 -13.38
CA ARG A 158 4.92 16.31 -12.43
C ARG A 158 6.17 16.48 -11.56
N TRP A 159 7.34 16.04 -12.02
CA TRP A 159 8.57 16.08 -11.22
C TRP A 159 8.90 17.50 -10.75
N GLU A 160 8.97 18.47 -11.67
CA GLU A 160 9.32 19.87 -11.33
C GLU A 160 8.19 20.65 -10.67
N VAL A 161 6.92 20.22 -10.82
CA VAL A 161 5.75 20.93 -10.27
C VAL A 161 5.56 20.63 -8.78
N GLY A 162 6.03 19.48 -8.31
CA GLY A 162 5.91 19.08 -6.90
C GLY A 162 6.42 17.68 -6.58
N GLY A 163 6.60 16.82 -7.58
CA GLY A 163 7.12 15.46 -7.40
C GLY A 163 8.50 15.43 -6.75
N LYS A 164 9.41 16.32 -7.16
CA LYS A 164 10.75 16.47 -6.59
C LYS A 164 10.71 16.85 -5.12
N ALA A 165 9.88 17.84 -4.76
CA ALA A 165 9.71 18.30 -3.38
C ALA A 165 9.10 17.20 -2.48
N TYR A 166 8.10 16.48 -2.99
CA TYR A 166 7.49 15.35 -2.30
C TYR A 166 8.51 14.22 -2.08
N PHE A 167 9.26 13.84 -3.11
CA PHE A 167 10.29 12.80 -3.02
C PHE A 167 11.39 13.19 -2.02
N ALA A 168 11.88 14.44 -2.09
CA ALA A 168 12.86 14.97 -1.16
C ALA A 168 12.34 14.94 0.30
N GLU A 169 11.07 15.29 0.54
CA GLU A 169 10.48 15.19 1.87
C GLU A 169 10.48 13.75 2.40
N ARG A 170 10.10 12.77 1.58
CA ARG A 170 10.10 11.35 1.97
C ARG A 170 11.51 10.83 2.26
N VAL A 171 12.50 11.16 1.43
CA VAL A 171 13.90 10.77 1.69
C VAL A 171 14.42 11.44 2.96
N ARG A 172 14.14 12.74 3.13
CA ARG A 172 14.58 13.51 4.30
C ARG A 172 14.05 12.94 5.62
N HIS A 173 12.86 12.33 5.60
CA HIS A 173 12.29 11.65 6.77
C HIS A 173 13.26 10.60 7.34
N PHE A 174 13.97 9.88 6.50
CA PHE A 174 14.95 8.87 6.93
C PHE A 174 16.32 9.48 7.23
N THR A 175 16.82 10.37 6.36
CA THR A 175 18.16 10.94 6.53
C THR A 175 18.29 11.81 7.78
N SER A 176 17.21 12.50 8.19
CA SER A 176 17.21 13.31 9.42
C SER A 176 17.37 12.46 10.68
N GLN A 177 17.03 11.17 10.60
CA GLN A 177 17.14 10.18 11.66
C GLN A 177 18.40 9.32 11.56
N ASN A 178 19.23 9.51 10.52
CA ASN A 178 20.30 8.60 10.16
C ASN A 178 19.81 7.13 10.02
N ALA A 179 18.60 6.95 9.49
CA ALA A 179 17.95 5.65 9.31
C ALA A 179 18.11 5.12 7.88
N VAL A 180 18.03 3.81 7.71
CA VAL A 180 17.96 3.16 6.37
C VAL A 180 16.75 3.73 5.62
N ILE A 181 16.95 4.17 4.38
CA ILE A 181 15.84 4.66 3.55
C ILE A 181 15.02 3.47 3.06
N GLU A 182 13.73 3.46 3.35
CA GLU A 182 12.84 2.40 2.88
C GLU A 182 12.02 2.87 1.69
N LEU A 183 12.19 2.16 0.57
CA LEU A 183 11.45 2.38 -0.67
C LEU A 183 10.43 1.26 -0.87
N CYS A 184 9.26 1.59 -1.41
CA CYS A 184 8.27 0.60 -1.81
C CYS A 184 7.91 0.74 -3.29
N LEU A 185 7.86 -0.38 -4.00
CA LEU A 185 7.55 -0.45 -5.43
C LEU A 185 6.47 -1.50 -5.69
N PRO A 186 5.21 -1.08 -5.86
CA PRO A 186 4.16 -1.91 -6.44
C PRO A 186 4.54 -2.36 -7.86
N ALA A 187 4.92 -3.62 -8.05
CA ALA A 187 5.36 -4.15 -9.32
C ALA A 187 5.52 -5.68 -9.31
N PHE A 188 5.79 -6.24 -10.49
CA PHE A 188 6.05 -7.67 -10.70
C PHE A 188 4.89 -8.56 -10.21
N PRO A 189 3.68 -8.42 -10.77
CA PRO A 189 2.55 -9.25 -10.39
C PRO A 189 2.74 -10.70 -10.81
N CYS A 190 2.91 -10.90 -12.12
CA CYS A 190 3.14 -12.16 -12.81
C CYS A 190 3.43 -11.88 -14.30
N LYS A 191 3.65 -12.93 -15.10
CA LYS A 191 3.66 -12.81 -16.57
C LYS A 191 2.23 -12.77 -17.11
N SER A 192 2.06 -12.09 -18.24
CA SER A 192 0.78 -12.05 -18.97
C SER A 192 0.28 -13.47 -19.28
N SER A 193 -1.03 -13.69 -19.15
CA SER A 193 -1.70 -14.93 -19.55
C SER A 193 -1.69 -15.14 -21.07
N ASN A 194 -1.44 -14.07 -21.85
CA ASN A 194 -1.29 -14.15 -23.30
C ASN A 194 0.16 -14.53 -23.68
N THR A 195 0.34 -15.78 -24.12
CA THR A 195 1.63 -16.34 -24.57
C THR A 195 2.17 -15.72 -25.86
N ASN A 196 1.40 -14.90 -26.58
CA ASN A 196 1.93 -14.10 -27.69
C ASN A 196 2.75 -12.89 -27.21
N LYS A 197 2.62 -12.51 -25.92
CA LYS A 197 3.32 -11.36 -25.33
C LYS A 197 4.55 -11.75 -24.52
N VAL A 198 4.63 -13.00 -24.08
CA VAL A 198 5.65 -13.48 -23.13
C VAL A 198 6.18 -14.85 -23.55
N LEU A 199 7.42 -15.16 -23.18
CA LEU A 199 8.04 -16.45 -23.51
C LEU A 199 7.45 -17.62 -22.70
N GLY A 200 6.84 -17.33 -21.56
CA GLY A 200 6.24 -18.31 -20.66
C GLY A 200 5.76 -17.65 -19.38
N LYS A 201 5.39 -18.49 -18.39
CA LYS A 201 4.91 -18.03 -17.08
C LYS A 201 6.03 -17.63 -16.11
N ALA A 202 7.25 -18.10 -16.32
CA ALA A 202 8.39 -17.83 -15.45
C ALA A 202 8.96 -16.42 -15.67
N PRO A 203 9.56 -15.79 -14.65
CA PRO A 203 10.41 -14.61 -14.84
C PRO A 203 11.53 -14.90 -15.84
N ASP A 204 11.85 -13.94 -16.68
CA ASP A 204 12.86 -14.06 -17.73
C ASP A 204 13.93 -12.96 -17.63
N ARG A 205 14.66 -12.73 -18.72
CA ARG A 205 15.75 -11.75 -18.74
C ARG A 205 15.26 -10.32 -18.50
N GLY A 206 14.00 -10.00 -18.83
CA GLY A 206 13.40 -8.70 -18.55
C GLY A 206 13.37 -8.41 -17.05
N GLU A 207 12.84 -9.34 -16.25
CA GLU A 207 12.81 -9.23 -14.80
C GLU A 207 14.23 -9.17 -14.21
N ARG A 208 15.16 -9.97 -14.73
CA ARG A 208 16.56 -9.95 -14.27
C ARG A 208 17.20 -8.57 -14.46
N LEU A 209 17.07 -7.97 -15.63
CA LEU A 209 17.64 -6.65 -15.92
C LEU A 209 17.02 -5.57 -15.02
N ALA A 210 15.72 -5.65 -14.77
CA ALA A 210 15.04 -4.74 -13.85
C ALA A 210 15.57 -4.90 -12.42
N LEU A 211 15.73 -6.12 -11.91
CA LEU A 211 16.31 -6.38 -10.59
C LEU A 211 17.76 -5.90 -10.49
N GLU A 212 18.59 -6.14 -11.51
CA GLU A 212 19.96 -5.63 -11.58
C GLU A 212 20.00 -4.09 -11.50
N ARG A 213 19.05 -3.41 -12.17
CA ARG A 213 18.91 -1.94 -12.10
C ARG A 213 18.50 -1.48 -10.69
N LEU A 214 17.52 -2.13 -10.07
CA LEU A 214 17.06 -1.79 -8.72
C LEU A 214 18.16 -2.00 -7.67
N HIS A 215 18.91 -3.11 -7.74
CA HIS A 215 20.09 -3.32 -6.90
C HIS A 215 21.16 -2.26 -7.13
N GLY A 216 21.39 -1.87 -8.40
CA GLY A 216 22.36 -0.83 -8.75
C GLY A 216 22.01 0.54 -8.16
N PHE A 217 20.72 0.87 -8.12
CA PHE A 217 20.24 2.09 -7.50
C PHE A 217 20.49 2.10 -5.98
N VAL A 218 20.12 1.02 -5.28
CA VAL A 218 20.34 0.90 -3.83
C VAL A 218 21.83 0.92 -3.49
N GLU A 219 22.67 0.20 -4.26
CA GLU A 219 24.13 0.22 -4.11
C GLU A 219 24.71 1.63 -4.27
N ALA A 220 24.19 2.44 -5.20
CA ALA A 220 24.63 3.81 -5.37
C ALA A 220 24.28 4.68 -4.14
N ILE A 221 23.11 4.46 -3.51
CA ILE A 221 22.76 5.13 -2.24
C ILE A 221 23.73 4.73 -1.12
N GLU A 222 24.05 3.43 -0.98
CA GLU A 222 24.97 2.94 0.06
C GLU A 222 26.36 3.63 0.01
N LYS A 223 26.81 4.03 -1.18
CA LYS A 223 28.11 4.71 -1.37
C LYS A 223 28.12 6.17 -0.89
N MET A 224 26.97 6.84 -0.86
CA MET A 224 26.83 8.25 -0.46
C MET A 224 26.19 8.44 0.91
N TYR A 225 25.46 7.44 1.40
CA TYR A 225 24.73 7.48 2.66
C TYR A 225 24.96 6.20 3.46
N GLN A 226 25.64 6.32 4.60
CA GLN A 226 26.17 5.18 5.37
C GLN A 226 25.10 4.18 5.86
N PRO A 227 23.90 4.60 6.32
CA PRO A 227 22.80 3.66 6.59
C PRO A 227 22.25 2.95 5.34
N GLY A 228 22.46 3.50 4.14
CA GLY A 228 22.01 2.91 2.90
C GLY A 228 20.49 2.96 2.70
N ALA A 229 19.98 2.03 1.89
CA ALA A 229 18.57 1.92 1.56
C ALA A 229 18.13 0.46 1.43
N LYS A 230 16.83 0.24 1.58
CA LYS A 230 16.13 -1.03 1.35
C LYS A 230 14.98 -0.78 0.38
N LEU A 231 14.93 -1.54 -0.71
CA LEU A 231 13.83 -1.50 -1.66
C LEU A 231 12.92 -2.72 -1.48
N TRP A 232 11.66 -2.47 -1.20
CA TRP A 232 10.62 -3.49 -1.11
C TRP A 232 9.81 -3.51 -2.41
N ILE A 233 9.92 -4.61 -3.17
CA ILE A 233 8.96 -4.92 -4.23
C ILE A 233 7.70 -5.44 -3.55
N ILE A 234 6.60 -4.73 -3.70
CA ILE A 234 5.30 -5.15 -3.16
C ILE A 234 4.50 -5.71 -4.33
N SER A 235 4.48 -7.03 -4.47
CA SER A 235 3.78 -7.69 -5.58
C SER A 235 2.29 -7.46 -5.48
N ASP A 236 1.73 -6.95 -6.57
CA ASP A 236 0.30 -6.74 -6.78
C ASP A 236 -0.35 -7.92 -7.53
N GLY A 237 0.35 -9.06 -7.66
CA GLY A 237 -0.16 -10.24 -8.35
C GLY A 237 -1.49 -10.73 -7.80
N HIS A 238 -1.57 -10.97 -6.49
CA HIS A 238 -2.81 -11.37 -5.82
C HIS A 238 -3.92 -10.30 -5.85
N VAL A 239 -3.58 -9.03 -6.08
CA VAL A 239 -4.59 -7.97 -6.21
C VAL A 239 -5.37 -8.14 -7.53
N PHE A 240 -4.68 -8.57 -8.60
CA PHE A 240 -5.20 -8.51 -9.96
C PHE A 240 -5.28 -9.85 -10.70
N SER A 241 -4.78 -10.95 -10.14
CA SER A 241 -4.63 -12.25 -10.81
C SER A 241 -5.90 -12.69 -11.56
N ASP A 242 -7.05 -12.63 -10.90
CA ASP A 242 -8.36 -12.92 -11.49
C ASP A 242 -8.77 -11.90 -12.57
N CYS A 243 -8.40 -10.63 -12.47
CA CYS A 243 -8.67 -9.65 -13.52
C CYS A 243 -7.89 -9.95 -14.80
N ILE A 244 -6.67 -10.46 -14.68
CA ILE A 244 -5.76 -10.70 -15.81
C ILE A 244 -5.76 -12.17 -16.28
N GLY A 245 -6.67 -13.00 -15.75
CA GLY A 245 -6.85 -14.38 -16.17
C GLY A 245 -5.68 -15.30 -15.75
N VAL A 246 -5.11 -15.07 -14.57
CA VAL A 246 -4.03 -15.85 -13.98
C VAL A 246 -4.50 -16.45 -12.66
N ASP A 247 -4.23 -17.73 -12.44
CA ASP A 247 -4.56 -18.40 -11.18
C ASP A 247 -3.65 -17.93 -10.04
N ASP A 248 -4.15 -17.92 -8.81
CA ASP A 248 -3.34 -17.49 -7.65
C ASP A 248 -2.09 -18.36 -7.45
N ALA A 249 -2.20 -19.67 -7.68
CA ALA A 249 -1.06 -20.57 -7.59
C ALA A 249 0.04 -20.26 -8.65
N ASP A 250 -0.33 -19.72 -9.81
CA ASP A 250 0.67 -19.29 -10.81
C ASP A 250 1.38 -18.01 -10.36
N VAL A 251 0.69 -17.11 -9.64
CA VAL A 251 1.29 -15.92 -9.02
C VAL A 251 2.31 -16.32 -7.96
N ASP A 252 1.97 -17.29 -7.11
CA ASP A 252 2.88 -17.81 -6.09
C ASP A 252 4.15 -18.40 -6.72
N VAL A 253 3.99 -19.24 -7.74
CA VAL A 253 5.13 -19.85 -8.45
C VAL A 253 6.01 -18.79 -9.10
N TYR A 254 5.41 -17.79 -9.76
CA TYR A 254 6.17 -16.67 -10.32
C TYR A 254 6.92 -15.89 -9.24
N GLY A 255 6.27 -15.61 -8.11
CA GLY A 255 6.84 -14.90 -6.98
C GLY A 255 8.06 -15.61 -6.38
N GLU A 256 7.99 -16.92 -6.18
CA GLU A 256 9.13 -17.71 -5.67
C GLU A 256 10.31 -17.72 -6.66
N GLN A 257 10.04 -17.93 -7.94
CA GLN A 257 11.10 -17.87 -8.97
C GLN A 257 11.74 -16.48 -9.07
N LEU A 258 10.95 -15.41 -8.87
CA LEU A 258 11.46 -14.04 -8.87
C LEU A 258 12.32 -13.76 -7.63
N LYS A 259 11.95 -14.30 -6.46
CA LYS A 259 12.76 -14.24 -5.23
C LYS A 259 14.10 -14.96 -5.41
N GLU A 260 14.11 -16.14 -6.03
CA GLU A 260 15.34 -16.87 -6.38
C GLU A 260 16.24 -16.06 -7.33
N MET A 261 15.65 -15.50 -8.39
CA MET A 261 16.36 -14.64 -9.34
C MET A 261 16.98 -13.42 -8.64
N ASN A 262 16.21 -12.74 -7.77
CA ASN A 262 16.70 -11.62 -6.98
C ASN A 262 17.84 -12.02 -6.03
N HIS A 263 17.73 -13.19 -5.40
CA HIS A 263 18.79 -13.71 -4.56
C HIS A 263 20.09 -13.90 -5.36
N ALA A 264 20.02 -14.50 -6.55
CA ALA A 264 21.17 -14.66 -7.43
C ALA A 264 21.80 -13.32 -7.86
N VAL A 265 20.96 -12.33 -8.23
CA VAL A 265 21.42 -10.96 -8.53
C VAL A 265 22.11 -10.34 -7.31
N GLY A 266 21.51 -10.46 -6.12
CA GLY A 266 22.06 -9.95 -4.87
C GLY A 266 23.42 -10.57 -4.51
N VAL A 267 23.56 -11.90 -4.66
CA VAL A 267 24.84 -12.61 -4.47
C VAL A 267 25.89 -12.07 -5.43
N SER A 268 25.58 -11.95 -6.72
CA SER A 268 26.53 -11.43 -7.72
C SER A 268 26.97 -9.99 -7.47
N ARG A 269 26.14 -9.20 -6.76
CA ARG A 269 26.38 -7.79 -6.42
C ARG A 269 26.84 -7.61 -4.96
N GLY A 270 27.14 -8.69 -4.25
CA GLY A 270 27.72 -8.69 -2.91
C GLY A 270 26.78 -8.33 -1.75
N ASN A 271 25.47 -8.19 -1.99
CA ASN A 271 24.49 -7.92 -0.93
C ASN A 271 23.09 -8.40 -1.36
N THR A 272 22.59 -9.45 -0.70
CA THR A 272 21.24 -10.00 -0.94
C THR A 272 20.14 -9.22 -0.22
N GLY A 273 20.51 -8.33 0.70
CA GLY A 273 19.60 -7.56 1.52
C GLY A 273 19.02 -6.31 0.86
N ARG A 274 19.51 -5.86 -0.31
CA ARG A 274 19.11 -4.59 -0.94
C ARG A 274 17.65 -4.56 -1.41
N VAL A 275 17.19 -5.64 -2.04
CA VAL A 275 15.85 -5.76 -2.61
C VAL A 275 15.13 -6.90 -1.91
N GLY A 276 13.98 -6.62 -1.32
CA GLY A 276 13.10 -7.60 -0.67
C GLY A 276 11.73 -7.65 -1.34
N PHE A 277 10.92 -8.65 -0.97
CA PHE A 277 9.58 -8.85 -1.51
C PHE A 277 8.55 -8.86 -0.38
N ARG A 278 7.38 -8.30 -0.67
CA ARG A 278 6.13 -8.48 0.08
C ARG A 278 5.02 -8.72 -0.93
N SER A 279 3.97 -9.41 -0.54
CA SER A 279 2.74 -9.63 -1.31
C SER A 279 1.55 -9.03 -0.59
N LEU A 280 0.37 -9.05 -1.22
CA LEU A 280 -0.88 -8.68 -0.54
C LEU A 280 -1.09 -9.50 0.74
N VAL A 281 -0.80 -10.80 0.70
CA VAL A 281 -0.93 -11.70 1.85
C VAL A 281 0.05 -11.31 2.96
N ASP A 282 1.30 -10.98 2.62
CA ASP A 282 2.31 -10.53 3.59
C ASP A 282 1.96 -9.18 4.22
N LEU A 283 1.23 -8.31 3.52
CA LEU A 283 0.79 -7.02 4.07
C LEU A 283 -0.33 -7.18 5.09
N PHE A 284 -1.17 -8.20 4.93
CA PHE A 284 -2.25 -8.49 5.86
C PHE A 284 -1.82 -9.40 7.02
N GLU A 285 -0.84 -10.28 6.80
CA GLU A 285 -0.38 -11.31 7.75
C GLU A 285 -1.54 -12.03 8.45
N LEU A 286 -2.59 -12.40 7.70
CA LEU A 286 -3.79 -13.03 8.26
C LEU A 286 -3.48 -14.38 8.90
N ASP A 287 -2.33 -14.96 8.57
CA ASP A 287 -1.97 -16.28 9.01
C ASP A 287 -0.64 -16.40 9.75
N LYS A 288 -0.73 -16.63 11.06
CA LYS A 288 0.40 -17.09 11.89
C LYS A 288 0.34 -18.60 12.20
N ALA A 289 -0.69 -19.36 11.76
CA ALA A 289 -0.84 -20.82 12.00
C ALA A 289 -2.02 -21.50 11.22
N ASN A 290 -2.02 -21.52 9.87
CA ASN A 290 -3.22 -21.66 9.04
C ASN A 290 -4.05 -22.94 9.20
N SER A 291 -5.37 -22.77 9.19
CA SER A 291 -6.33 -23.79 8.73
C SER A 291 -7.47 -23.10 8.00
N ARG A 292 -7.94 -23.66 6.86
CA ARG A 292 -9.01 -23.09 6.01
C ARG A 292 -10.27 -22.68 6.80
N HIS A 293 -10.60 -23.42 7.86
CA HIS A 293 -11.73 -23.12 8.74
C HIS A 293 -11.60 -21.79 9.47
N LYS A 294 -10.39 -21.35 9.84
CA LYS A 294 -10.15 -20.06 10.50
C LYS A 294 -10.42 -18.88 9.56
N LEU A 295 -9.98 -18.97 8.31
CA LEU A 295 -10.18 -17.93 7.30
C LEU A 295 -11.67 -17.76 6.97
N SER A 296 -12.41 -18.85 6.75
CA SER A 296 -13.86 -18.77 6.51
C SER A 296 -14.63 -18.24 7.73
N ALA A 297 -14.22 -18.62 8.94
CA ALA A 297 -14.81 -18.07 10.17
C ALA A 297 -14.54 -16.57 10.29
N LEU A 298 -13.33 -16.12 9.98
CA LEU A 298 -12.97 -14.71 9.96
C LEU A 298 -13.79 -13.93 8.93
N GLN A 299 -13.90 -14.44 7.69
CA GLN A 299 -14.72 -13.83 6.65
C GLN A 299 -16.18 -13.64 7.10
N ALA A 300 -16.77 -14.69 7.68
CA ALA A 300 -18.15 -14.66 8.19
C ALA A 300 -18.30 -13.68 9.38
N GLN A 301 -17.32 -13.63 10.28
CA GLN A 301 -17.31 -12.70 11.41
C GLN A 301 -17.26 -11.25 10.93
N LEU A 302 -16.39 -10.94 9.96
CA LEU A 302 -16.22 -9.58 9.46
C LEU A 302 -17.42 -9.11 8.62
N ASN A 303 -18.22 -10.05 8.10
CA ASN A 303 -19.38 -9.80 7.22
C ASN A 303 -18.97 -8.93 6.02
N ILE A 304 -17.87 -9.30 5.39
CA ILE A 304 -17.30 -8.57 4.24
C ILE A 304 -18.08 -8.98 2.98
N PRO A 305 -18.49 -8.03 2.13
CA PRO A 305 -19.12 -8.36 0.84
C PRO A 305 -18.16 -9.14 -0.07
N ASP A 306 -18.73 -10.05 -0.85
CA ASP A 306 -18.00 -10.66 -1.97
C ASP A 306 -17.67 -9.60 -3.03
N ILE A 307 -16.59 -9.84 -3.77
CA ILE A 307 -16.14 -8.99 -4.87
C ILE A 307 -16.51 -9.61 -6.22
N GLU A 308 -16.64 -8.79 -7.25
CA GLU A 308 -16.94 -9.28 -8.60
C GLU A 308 -15.69 -9.87 -9.27
N HIS A 309 -15.85 -11.04 -9.88
CA HIS A 309 -14.87 -11.66 -10.77
C HIS A 309 -15.45 -11.75 -12.18
N HIS A 310 -14.78 -11.11 -13.13
CA HIS A 310 -15.29 -11.00 -14.50
C HIS A 310 -14.81 -12.12 -15.44
N VAL A 311 -13.76 -12.86 -15.05
CA VAL A 311 -13.25 -14.03 -15.76
C VAL A 311 -12.93 -15.15 -14.77
N GLY A 312 -13.07 -16.40 -15.21
CA GLY A 312 -12.86 -17.58 -14.40
C GLY A 312 -11.38 -17.89 -14.16
N THR A 313 -10.97 -17.92 -12.91
CA THR A 313 -9.64 -18.33 -12.45
C THR A 313 -9.75 -19.16 -11.17
N ARG A 314 -8.69 -19.86 -10.79
CA ARG A 314 -8.61 -20.60 -9.52
C ARG A 314 -8.04 -19.70 -8.43
N LEU A 315 -8.91 -19.35 -7.49
CA LEU A 315 -8.59 -18.47 -6.36
C LEU A 315 -8.21 -19.28 -5.12
N THR A 316 -7.23 -18.80 -4.35
CA THR A 316 -6.96 -19.31 -3.01
C THR A 316 -7.82 -18.58 -1.99
N ALA A 317 -8.21 -19.27 -0.91
CA ALA A 317 -9.10 -18.68 0.10
C ALA A 317 -8.47 -17.47 0.82
N GLU A 318 -7.15 -17.50 1.02
CA GLU A 318 -6.42 -16.43 1.69
C GLU A 318 -6.26 -15.20 0.81
N ALA A 319 -5.82 -15.36 -0.44
CA ALA A 319 -5.71 -14.25 -1.38
C ALA A 319 -7.08 -13.60 -1.63
N GLU A 320 -8.14 -14.41 -1.73
CA GLU A 320 -9.50 -13.90 -1.92
C GLU A 320 -9.97 -13.09 -0.71
N LEU A 321 -9.79 -13.61 0.52
CA LEU A 321 -10.12 -12.84 1.72
C LEU A 321 -9.31 -11.53 1.79
N CYS A 322 -8.03 -11.54 1.40
CA CYS A 322 -7.21 -10.34 1.32
C CYS A 322 -7.76 -9.31 0.31
N ARG A 323 -8.24 -9.75 -0.87
CA ARG A 323 -8.90 -8.85 -1.83
C ARG A 323 -10.18 -8.25 -1.26
N GLN A 324 -10.99 -9.06 -0.59
CA GLN A 324 -12.23 -8.62 0.03
C GLN A 324 -11.98 -7.57 1.13
N ILE A 325 -11.00 -7.82 2.01
CA ILE A 325 -10.57 -6.86 3.03
C ILE A 325 -10.03 -5.57 2.39
N LEU A 326 -9.18 -5.70 1.36
CA LEU A 326 -8.64 -4.57 0.61
C LEU A 326 -9.76 -3.68 0.05
N MET A 327 -10.73 -4.28 -0.65
CA MET A 327 -11.83 -3.54 -1.26
C MET A 327 -12.72 -2.91 -0.20
N ALA A 328 -13.11 -3.64 0.84
CA ALA A 328 -13.94 -3.09 1.92
C ALA A 328 -13.26 -1.94 2.68
N GLY A 329 -11.95 -2.05 2.94
CA GLY A 329 -11.18 -1.08 3.72
C GLY A 329 -10.70 0.14 2.94
N CYS A 330 -10.44 -0.01 1.63
CA CYS A 330 -9.67 0.98 0.88
C CYS A 330 -10.30 1.46 -0.43
N GLN A 331 -11.40 0.87 -0.91
CA GLN A 331 -11.95 1.28 -2.20
C GLN A 331 -12.50 2.71 -2.21
N PRO A 332 -12.34 3.44 -3.33
CA PRO A 332 -13.06 4.69 -3.57
C PRO A 332 -14.55 4.41 -3.81
N GLN A 333 -15.36 5.47 -3.85
CA GLN A 333 -16.75 5.36 -4.23
C GLN A 333 -16.88 5.08 -5.73
N GLU A 334 -17.46 3.94 -6.08
CA GLU A 334 -17.65 3.52 -7.47
C GLU A 334 -18.35 4.59 -8.32
N SER A 335 -19.40 5.22 -7.79
CA SER A 335 -20.17 6.24 -8.51
C SER A 335 -19.34 7.50 -8.81
N ALA A 336 -18.38 7.86 -7.93
CA ALA A 336 -17.49 8.99 -8.15
C ALA A 336 -16.52 8.70 -9.31
N VAL A 337 -15.90 7.50 -9.30
CA VAL A 337 -15.02 7.04 -10.39
C VAL A 337 -15.79 6.99 -11.72
N ARG A 338 -17.03 6.47 -11.73
CA ARG A 338 -17.88 6.46 -12.92
C ARG A 338 -18.24 7.87 -13.40
N ALA A 339 -18.51 8.79 -12.49
CA ALA A 339 -18.83 10.18 -12.83
C ALA A 339 -17.65 10.86 -13.52
N GLU A 340 -16.42 10.64 -13.04
CA GLU A 340 -15.20 11.18 -13.64
C GLU A 340 -14.93 10.61 -15.05
N ILE A 341 -15.19 9.31 -15.27
CA ILE A 341 -15.11 8.71 -16.62
C ILE A 341 -16.16 9.34 -17.54
N LYS A 342 -17.38 9.55 -17.03
CA LYS A 342 -18.50 10.13 -17.80
C LYS A 342 -18.29 11.61 -18.12
N SER A 343 -17.69 12.38 -17.20
CA SER A 343 -17.35 13.79 -17.39
C SER A 343 -16.14 14.00 -18.31
N GLN A 344 -15.53 12.91 -18.80
CA GLN A 344 -14.35 12.92 -19.66
C GLN A 344 -13.12 13.58 -19.02
N ASN A 345 -12.93 13.38 -17.70
CA ASN A 345 -11.67 13.72 -17.06
C ASN A 345 -10.50 13.04 -17.80
N ALA A 346 -9.53 13.84 -18.25
CA ALA A 346 -8.50 13.39 -19.19
C ALA A 346 -7.64 12.24 -18.62
N ALA A 347 -7.25 12.34 -17.34
CA ALA A 347 -6.34 11.38 -16.71
C ALA A 347 -7.02 10.01 -16.50
N ILE A 348 -8.19 9.99 -15.87
CA ILE A 348 -8.90 8.74 -15.57
C ILE A 348 -9.43 8.07 -16.85
N LEU A 349 -9.83 8.86 -17.85
CA LEU A 349 -10.31 8.34 -19.12
C LEU A 349 -9.16 7.72 -19.93
N ALA A 350 -7.98 8.33 -19.90
CA ALA A 350 -6.79 7.75 -20.52
C ALA A 350 -6.40 6.42 -19.84
N LEU A 351 -6.41 6.38 -18.50
CA LEU A 351 -6.16 5.16 -17.73
C LEU A 351 -7.18 4.06 -18.07
N TYR A 352 -8.48 4.38 -18.05
CA TYR A 352 -9.54 3.44 -18.37
C TYR A 352 -9.43 2.87 -19.79
N ARG A 353 -9.16 3.73 -20.78
CA ARG A 353 -8.93 3.29 -22.17
C ARG A 353 -7.67 2.44 -22.31
N GLY A 354 -6.61 2.81 -21.60
CA GLY A 354 -5.36 2.05 -21.53
C GLY A 354 -5.58 0.64 -21.00
N PHE A 355 -6.20 0.50 -19.83
CA PHE A 355 -6.52 -0.80 -19.25
C PHE A 355 -7.51 -1.59 -20.09
N SER A 356 -8.53 -0.95 -20.68
CA SER A 356 -9.48 -1.65 -21.56
C SER A 356 -8.79 -2.23 -22.80
N ARG A 357 -7.84 -1.52 -23.40
CA ARG A 357 -7.02 -2.04 -24.50
C ARG A 357 -6.09 -3.15 -24.03
N PHE A 358 -5.40 -2.94 -22.92
CA PHE A 358 -4.50 -3.93 -22.33
C PHE A 358 -5.23 -5.25 -22.04
N MET A 359 -6.43 -5.18 -21.46
CA MET A 359 -7.29 -6.34 -21.18
C MET A 359 -7.89 -6.99 -22.43
N LEU A 360 -8.02 -6.28 -23.53
CA LEU A 360 -8.44 -6.88 -24.80
C LEU A 360 -7.35 -7.79 -25.36
N GLU A 361 -6.08 -7.42 -25.13
CA GLU A 361 -4.90 -8.18 -25.56
C GLU A 361 -4.59 -9.31 -24.57
N ASP A 362 -4.53 -9.06 -23.25
CA ASP A 362 -4.16 -10.07 -22.26
C ASP A 362 -5.17 -11.22 -22.17
N LEU A 363 -6.45 -10.90 -22.21
CA LEU A 363 -7.49 -11.92 -22.12
C LEU A 363 -7.79 -12.57 -23.48
N GLU A 364 -7.06 -12.26 -24.56
CA GLU A 364 -7.38 -12.76 -25.90
C GLU A 364 -7.40 -14.29 -25.98
N LEU A 365 -6.50 -14.95 -25.27
CA LEU A 365 -6.36 -16.41 -25.27
C LEU A 365 -7.11 -17.09 -24.13
N HIS A 366 -7.77 -16.34 -23.26
CA HIS A 366 -8.48 -16.87 -22.10
C HIS A 366 -9.70 -17.70 -22.51
N PRO A 367 -9.98 -18.86 -21.88
CA PRO A 367 -11.10 -19.75 -22.27
C PRO A 367 -12.45 -19.02 -22.37
N ASP A 368 -12.75 -18.14 -21.42
CA ASP A 368 -14.01 -17.37 -21.39
C ASP A 368 -14.17 -16.36 -22.52
N THR A 369 -13.09 -15.98 -23.21
CA THR A 369 -13.11 -14.97 -24.26
C THR A 369 -13.02 -15.55 -25.67
N GLN A 370 -12.51 -16.77 -25.82
CA GLN A 370 -12.30 -17.41 -27.13
C GLN A 370 -13.60 -17.57 -27.92
N GLN A 371 -14.72 -17.81 -27.23
CA GLN A 371 -16.05 -17.97 -27.85
C GLN A 371 -16.80 -16.63 -28.03
N LEU A 372 -16.22 -15.52 -27.59
CA LEU A 372 -16.86 -14.21 -27.64
C LEU A 372 -16.57 -13.48 -28.96
N THR A 373 -17.60 -12.86 -29.51
CA THR A 373 -17.44 -11.89 -30.61
C THR A 373 -16.54 -10.72 -30.18
N ARG A 374 -15.97 -10.01 -31.15
CA ARG A 374 -15.13 -8.83 -30.86
C ARG A 374 -15.85 -7.77 -30.01
N SER A 375 -17.16 -7.59 -30.20
CA SER A 375 -17.97 -6.64 -29.41
C SER A 375 -18.12 -7.11 -27.95
N GLN A 376 -18.40 -8.40 -27.76
CA GLN A 376 -18.49 -9.00 -26.42
C GLN A 376 -17.15 -8.95 -25.68
N ARG A 377 -16.03 -9.25 -26.35
CA ARG A 377 -14.68 -9.12 -25.77
C ARG A 377 -14.39 -7.70 -25.32
N LYS A 378 -14.66 -6.69 -26.16
CA LYS A 378 -14.51 -5.28 -25.77
C LYS A 378 -15.34 -4.93 -24.54
N LYS A 379 -16.61 -5.39 -24.48
CA LYS A 379 -17.49 -5.14 -23.32
C LYS A 379 -16.93 -5.79 -22.04
N LEU A 380 -16.42 -7.01 -22.13
CA LEU A 380 -15.78 -7.69 -21.01
C LEU A 380 -14.50 -6.97 -20.55
N SER A 381 -13.59 -6.67 -21.47
CA SER A 381 -12.34 -5.94 -21.17
C SER A 381 -12.61 -4.57 -20.55
N SER A 382 -13.70 -3.89 -20.95
CA SER A 382 -14.17 -2.65 -20.33
C SER A 382 -14.67 -2.81 -18.89
N LYS A 383 -15.27 -3.95 -18.53
CA LYS A 383 -15.65 -4.25 -17.15
C LYS A 383 -14.43 -4.55 -16.29
N VAL A 384 -13.57 -5.45 -16.78
CA VAL A 384 -12.30 -5.80 -16.13
C VAL A 384 -11.44 -4.55 -15.91
N ALA A 385 -11.32 -3.68 -16.91
CA ALA A 385 -10.57 -2.44 -16.77
C ALA A 385 -11.10 -1.50 -15.69
N PHE A 386 -12.42 -1.47 -15.47
CA PHE A 386 -13.00 -0.67 -14.39
C PHE A 386 -12.64 -1.28 -13.03
N GLU A 387 -12.77 -2.60 -12.89
CA GLU A 387 -12.37 -3.32 -11.67
C GLU A 387 -10.87 -3.13 -11.37
N MET A 388 -10.01 -3.19 -12.38
CA MET A 388 -8.58 -2.91 -12.23
C MET A 388 -8.30 -1.49 -11.69
N ILE A 389 -9.05 -0.47 -12.14
CA ILE A 389 -8.89 0.89 -11.58
C ILE A 389 -9.28 0.90 -10.10
N MET A 390 -10.42 0.31 -9.76
CA MET A 390 -10.92 0.26 -8.38
C MET A 390 -9.90 -0.44 -7.47
N ARG A 391 -9.38 -1.60 -7.89
CA ARG A 391 -8.38 -2.36 -7.13
C ARG A 391 -7.02 -1.68 -7.07
N ASN A 392 -6.57 -1.03 -8.15
CA ASN A 392 -5.31 -0.27 -8.16
C ASN A 392 -5.36 0.94 -7.21
N GLN A 393 -6.49 1.65 -7.18
CA GLN A 393 -6.69 2.73 -6.22
C GLN A 393 -6.79 2.19 -4.79
N SER A 394 -7.55 1.11 -4.56
CA SER A 394 -7.66 0.47 -3.25
C SER A 394 -6.29 0.03 -2.72
N TYR A 395 -5.48 -0.60 -3.57
CA TYR A 395 -4.14 -1.06 -3.21
C TYR A 395 -3.19 0.10 -2.93
N SER A 396 -3.27 1.16 -3.74
CA SER A 396 -2.56 2.41 -3.49
C SER A 396 -2.91 3.03 -2.13
N ASN A 397 -4.20 3.05 -1.80
CA ASN A 397 -4.73 3.53 -0.53
C ASN A 397 -4.25 2.66 0.65
N LEU A 398 -4.24 1.33 0.51
CA LEU A 398 -3.70 0.42 1.54
C LEU A 398 -2.21 0.66 1.79
N VAL A 399 -1.40 0.74 0.74
CA VAL A 399 0.04 0.99 0.85
C VAL A 399 0.32 2.33 1.52
N GLU A 400 -0.48 3.36 1.27
CA GLU A 400 -0.36 4.65 1.93
C GLU A 400 -0.67 4.58 3.43
N LEU A 401 -1.67 3.79 3.85
CA LEU A 401 -1.98 3.59 5.27
C LEU A 401 -0.89 2.79 5.99
N LEU A 402 -0.37 1.75 5.35
CA LEU A 402 0.62 0.85 5.95
C LEU A 402 2.03 1.44 5.93
N LEU A 403 2.42 2.15 4.87
CA LEU A 403 3.79 2.62 4.66
C LEU A 403 3.84 4.13 4.38
N PRO A 404 3.25 4.99 5.25
CA PRO A 404 2.98 6.40 4.94
C PRO A 404 4.23 7.24 4.68
N ASN A 405 5.39 6.82 5.20
CA ASN A 405 6.66 7.53 5.06
C ASN A 405 7.67 6.83 4.17
N HIS A 406 7.37 5.63 3.66
CA HIS A 406 8.24 4.99 2.69
C HIS A 406 8.31 5.83 1.40
N VAL A 407 9.45 5.80 0.73
CA VAL A 407 9.62 6.42 -0.58
C VAL A 407 8.91 5.54 -1.61
N ARG A 408 7.70 5.96 -2.00
CA ARG A 408 6.88 5.22 -2.96
C ARG A 408 7.36 5.43 -4.39
N LEU A 409 7.78 4.35 -5.03
CA LEU A 409 8.11 4.25 -6.44
C LEU A 409 6.90 3.72 -7.24
N SER A 410 6.94 3.89 -8.55
CA SER A 410 5.87 3.48 -9.46
C SER A 410 6.44 3.02 -10.81
N ILE A 411 5.79 2.03 -11.42
CA ILE A 411 6.03 1.62 -12.81
C ILE A 411 5.20 2.43 -13.82
N HIS A 412 4.31 3.29 -13.33
CA HIS A 412 3.50 4.21 -14.12
C HIS A 412 4.01 5.65 -13.92
N ALA A 413 4.00 6.43 -15.00
CA ALA A 413 4.45 7.84 -15.04
C ALA A 413 3.49 8.80 -14.34
#